data_AF-A0A1F7GXI2-F1
#
_entry.id   AF-A0A1F7GXI2-F1
#
_cell.length_a   1.000
_cell.length_b   1.000
_cell.length_c   1.000
_cell.angle_alpha   90.00
_cell.angle_beta   90.00
_cell.angle_gamma   90.00
#
_symmetry.space_group_name_H-M   'P 1'
#
loop_
_entity.id
_entity.type
_entity.pdbx_description
1 polymer ?
#
loop_
_entity_poly.entity_id
_entity_poly.type
_entity_poly.pdbx_seq_one_letter_code
_entity_poly.pdbx_strand_id
1 'polypeptide(L)'
;MEKVITEAPETIQRYETLKELGKEFFSATPITQEGVIKPPDVQLIKSFVSEAITQTGPEVWASYLEHVVIAPELGTRIAEAVSATEQHVDSNLIEGLLWLHDIGRLVTPGAYFRNDLIDLRLLREFGFPPSLTDHMFRLDELLETADSLAMTEDQISFKKGLDERQTALAQAYFDALSPEQRIINLADNLGKRGEKGIFGIDEFMRYLQSQEDRYEHTSRWPSVEWAIERRQQGAVLQAFVIRQTIQWLSELGVDVESIMSGMHDYGPRFIVVVRHGELDNQGRLYNRDSVMKPEDIVHLNETGQLQMRSIGTLIKTRKFRVNQILHSPQTRTLESAYQLNISLGLPDDAVSGRDDLDEVFAPGPYKENLTMKEWVVLHGNCYDEKRWGEYHHEPIDKITQRGRDVFWQTAAGMTTGEAAVLISHGDPIAWMLNSVINDEVPDPEELRQKIYPNKGDGFIVIIGPDGKVFSHYTLTDKSLPKGTSF
;
A
#
# COMPACT_ATOMS: atom_id res chain seq x y z
N MET A 1 14.55 -25.63 -27.38
CA MET A 1 14.53 -25.90 -25.93
C MET A 1 13.72 -24.80 -25.30
N GLU A 2 12.48 -25.06 -24.92
CA GLU A 2 11.71 -24.12 -24.09
C GLU A 2 12.43 -23.97 -22.75
N LYS A 3 12.84 -22.74 -22.40
CA LYS A 3 13.34 -22.45 -21.05
C LYS A 3 12.15 -22.62 -20.10
N VAL A 4 12.17 -23.67 -19.29
CA VAL A 4 11.25 -23.77 -18.14
C VAL A 4 11.70 -22.72 -17.12
N ILE A 5 10.88 -21.69 -16.94
CA ILE A 5 11.13 -20.63 -15.95
C ILE A 5 10.39 -21.03 -14.68
N THR A 6 11.15 -21.26 -13.61
CA THR A 6 10.57 -21.54 -12.29
C THR A 6 10.36 -20.22 -11.55
N GLU A 7 9.13 -19.97 -11.10
CA GLU A 7 8.81 -18.83 -10.24
C GLU A 7 9.40 -18.98 -8.84
N ALA A 8 9.67 -17.84 -8.19
CA ALA A 8 10.06 -17.86 -6.79
C ALA A 8 8.90 -18.42 -5.94
N PRO A 9 9.17 -19.23 -4.90
CA PRO A 9 8.12 -19.78 -4.03
C PRO A 9 7.16 -18.72 -3.46
N GLU A 10 7.67 -17.55 -3.12
CA GLU A 10 6.89 -16.43 -2.58
C GLU A 10 5.92 -15.86 -3.62
N THR A 11 6.34 -15.76 -4.89
CA THR A 11 5.49 -15.34 -6.00
C THR A 11 4.34 -16.33 -6.21
N ILE A 12 4.64 -17.63 -6.18
CA ILE A 12 3.63 -18.69 -6.30
C ILE A 12 2.64 -18.59 -5.13
N GLN A 13 3.15 -18.46 -3.90
CA GLN A 13 2.31 -18.34 -2.71
C GLN A 13 1.37 -17.12 -2.78
N ARG A 14 1.89 -15.95 -3.17
CA ARG A 14 1.07 -14.74 -3.33
C ARG A 14 -0.02 -14.94 -4.39
N TYR A 15 0.33 -15.52 -5.54
CA TYR A 15 -0.65 -15.82 -6.59
C TYR A 15 -1.77 -16.75 -6.09
N GLU A 16 -1.40 -17.85 -5.43
CA GLU A 16 -2.36 -18.82 -4.91
C GLU A 16 -3.25 -18.21 -3.81
N THR A 17 -2.68 -17.40 -2.93
CA THR A 17 -3.42 -16.65 -1.89
C THR A 17 -4.48 -15.75 -2.53
N LEU A 18 -4.09 -14.93 -3.51
CA LEU A 18 -5.04 -14.04 -4.19
C LEU A 18 -6.11 -14.80 -4.96
N LYS A 19 -5.74 -15.92 -5.60
CA LYS A 19 -6.67 -16.81 -6.31
C LYS A 19 -7.74 -17.37 -5.38
N GLU A 20 -7.34 -17.89 -4.23
CA GLU A 20 -8.26 -18.45 -3.23
C GLU A 20 -9.16 -17.36 -2.66
N LEU A 21 -8.57 -16.22 -2.27
CA LEU A 21 -9.29 -15.07 -1.74
C LEU A 21 -10.32 -14.52 -2.73
N GLY A 22 -9.95 -14.35 -4.00
CA GLY A 22 -10.87 -13.85 -5.02
C GLY A 22 -12.03 -14.81 -5.28
N LYS A 23 -11.80 -16.14 -5.23
CA LYS A 23 -12.88 -17.13 -5.32
C LYS A 23 -13.84 -17.04 -4.13
N GLU A 24 -13.31 -16.84 -2.92
CA GLU A 24 -14.11 -16.64 -1.71
C GLU A 24 -15.00 -15.40 -1.84
N PHE A 25 -14.44 -14.28 -2.27
CA PHE A 25 -15.18 -13.02 -2.41
C PHE A 25 -16.22 -13.06 -3.54
N PHE A 26 -15.90 -13.64 -4.71
CA PHE A 26 -16.68 -13.39 -5.92
C PHE A 26 -17.54 -14.58 -6.42
N SER A 27 -17.35 -15.81 -5.94
CA SER A 27 -17.98 -17.02 -6.53
C SER A 27 -19.51 -17.04 -6.54
N ALA A 28 -20.18 -16.24 -5.71
CA ALA A 28 -21.63 -16.20 -5.59
C ALA A 28 -22.22 -14.79 -5.82
N THR A 29 -21.50 -13.92 -6.52
CA THR A 29 -21.89 -12.52 -6.73
C THR A 29 -22.47 -12.28 -8.13
N PRO A 30 -23.20 -11.17 -8.36
CA PRO A 30 -23.63 -10.76 -9.69
C PRO A 30 -22.49 -10.65 -10.71
N ILE A 31 -21.27 -10.33 -10.26
CA ILE A 31 -20.08 -10.29 -11.12
C ILE A 31 -19.89 -11.62 -11.86
N THR A 32 -19.93 -12.74 -11.14
CA THR A 32 -19.67 -14.08 -11.71
C THR A 32 -20.91 -14.73 -12.30
N GLN A 33 -22.11 -14.38 -11.80
CA GLN A 33 -23.37 -14.98 -12.25
C GLN A 33 -24.02 -14.26 -13.43
N GLU A 34 -23.98 -12.93 -13.42
CA GLU A 34 -24.67 -12.07 -14.39
C GLU A 34 -23.69 -11.33 -15.30
N GLY A 35 -22.40 -11.24 -14.93
CA GLY A 35 -21.40 -10.51 -15.70
C GLY A 35 -21.58 -9.00 -15.65
N VAL A 36 -22.07 -8.48 -14.52
CA VAL A 36 -22.26 -7.04 -14.25
C VAL A 36 -21.71 -6.66 -12.88
N ILE A 37 -21.26 -5.42 -12.73
CA ILE A 37 -20.81 -4.88 -11.43
C ILE A 37 -21.91 -3.95 -10.89
N LYS A 38 -22.53 -4.32 -9.76
CA LYS A 38 -23.53 -3.50 -9.07
C LYS A 38 -22.87 -2.67 -7.95
N PRO A 39 -23.54 -1.64 -7.41
CA PRO A 39 -22.94 -0.81 -6.35
C PRO A 39 -22.42 -1.59 -5.11
N PRO A 40 -23.10 -2.66 -4.62
CA PRO A 40 -22.55 -3.48 -3.53
C PRO A 40 -21.27 -4.23 -3.92
N ASP A 41 -21.14 -4.61 -5.20
CA ASP A 41 -19.98 -5.33 -5.71
C ASP A 41 -18.72 -4.45 -5.69
N VAL A 42 -18.86 -3.14 -5.91
CA VAL A 42 -17.74 -2.20 -5.77
C VAL A 42 -17.17 -2.20 -4.35
N GLN A 43 -18.04 -2.20 -3.33
CA GLN A 43 -17.59 -2.24 -1.93
C GLN A 43 -16.96 -3.60 -1.58
N LEU A 44 -17.48 -4.68 -2.18
CA LEU A 44 -16.88 -6.01 -2.06
C LEU A 44 -15.49 -6.07 -2.70
N ILE A 45 -15.31 -5.48 -3.89
CA ILE A 45 -14.02 -5.36 -4.57
C ILE A 45 -13.03 -4.56 -3.72
N LYS A 46 -13.44 -3.42 -3.15
CA LYS A 46 -12.60 -2.63 -2.22
C LYS A 46 -12.15 -3.47 -1.03
N SER A 47 -13.06 -4.24 -0.45
CA SER A 47 -12.78 -5.14 0.67
C SER A 47 -11.80 -6.25 0.27
N PHE A 48 -11.97 -6.82 -0.93
CA PHE A 48 -11.05 -7.79 -1.49
C PHE A 48 -9.64 -7.21 -1.64
N VAL A 49 -9.49 -6.01 -2.21
CA VAL A 49 -8.18 -5.36 -2.39
C VAL A 49 -7.52 -5.09 -1.05
N SER A 50 -8.28 -4.62 -0.06
CA SER A 50 -7.78 -4.39 1.29
C SER A 50 -7.25 -5.68 1.93
N GLU A 51 -8.01 -6.78 1.84
CA GLU A 51 -7.62 -8.08 2.38
C GLU A 51 -6.44 -8.68 1.60
N ALA A 52 -6.41 -8.52 0.28
CA ALA A 52 -5.31 -8.93 -0.59
C ALA A 52 -3.99 -8.28 -0.20
N ILE A 53 -3.98 -6.97 0.06
CA ILE A 53 -2.81 -6.24 0.56
C ILE A 53 -2.37 -6.79 1.92
N THR A 54 -3.33 -7.04 2.81
CA THR A 54 -3.08 -7.55 4.16
C THR A 54 -2.42 -8.92 4.15
N GLN A 55 -2.97 -9.87 3.38
CA GLN A 55 -2.46 -11.24 3.34
C GLN A 55 -1.15 -11.38 2.55
N THR A 56 -0.96 -10.61 1.49
CA THR A 56 0.24 -10.75 0.63
C THR A 56 1.47 -10.02 1.16
N GLY A 57 1.28 -9.01 2.03
CA GLY A 57 2.35 -8.17 2.56
C GLY A 57 3.27 -7.65 1.44
N PRO A 58 2.72 -6.95 0.44
CA PRO A 58 3.39 -6.73 -0.84
C PRO A 58 4.64 -5.87 -0.69
N GLU A 59 5.68 -6.20 -1.45
CA GLU A 59 6.94 -5.44 -1.54
C GLU A 59 6.84 -4.34 -2.61
N VAL A 60 5.83 -3.50 -2.49
CA VAL A 60 5.51 -2.42 -3.42
C VAL A 60 6.02 -1.08 -2.92
N TRP A 61 6.16 -0.12 -3.84
CA TRP A 61 6.40 1.27 -3.49
C TRP A 61 5.12 1.93 -2.97
N ALA A 62 5.25 2.96 -2.12
CA ALA A 62 4.12 3.72 -1.60
C ALA A 62 3.21 4.28 -2.72
N SER A 63 3.80 4.68 -3.84
CA SER A 63 3.06 5.21 -5.00
C SER A 63 2.07 4.23 -5.62
N TYR A 64 2.28 2.91 -5.47
CA TYR A 64 1.29 1.90 -5.87
C TYR A 64 0.04 1.99 -4.99
N LEU A 65 0.22 2.07 -3.67
CA LEU A 65 -0.88 2.17 -2.72
C LEU A 65 -1.68 3.46 -2.89
N GLU A 66 -1.02 4.54 -3.30
CA GLU A 66 -1.70 5.77 -3.70
C GLU A 66 -2.50 5.58 -4.99
N HIS A 67 -1.88 4.99 -6.01
CA HIS A 67 -2.45 4.82 -7.33
C HIS A 67 -3.73 3.97 -7.32
N VAL A 68 -3.73 2.84 -6.60
CA VAL A 68 -4.92 1.94 -6.53
C VAL A 68 -6.11 2.59 -5.82
N VAL A 69 -5.92 3.70 -5.10
CA VAL A 69 -7.00 4.48 -4.47
C VAL A 69 -7.39 5.68 -5.33
N ILE A 70 -6.43 6.34 -5.97
CA ILE A 70 -6.64 7.56 -6.77
C ILE A 70 -7.29 7.22 -8.11
N ALA A 71 -6.82 6.19 -8.82
CA ALA A 71 -7.30 5.86 -10.15
C ALA A 71 -8.82 5.54 -10.18
N PRO A 72 -9.36 4.70 -9.28
CA PRO A 72 -10.81 4.45 -9.23
C PRO A 72 -11.64 5.71 -8.99
N GLU A 73 -11.20 6.59 -8.10
CA GLU A 73 -11.89 7.87 -7.82
C GLU A 73 -11.88 8.78 -9.06
N LEU A 74 -10.74 8.89 -9.75
CA LEU A 74 -10.64 9.70 -10.96
C LEU A 74 -11.59 9.17 -12.04
N GLY A 75 -11.59 7.85 -12.27
CA GLY A 75 -12.50 7.21 -13.22
C GLY A 75 -13.98 7.43 -12.85
N THR A 76 -14.31 7.34 -11.57
CA THR A 76 -15.68 7.57 -11.06
C THR A 76 -16.14 8.99 -11.34
N ARG A 77 -15.35 10.01 -10.98
CA ARG A 77 -15.71 11.41 -11.23
C ARG A 77 -15.85 11.73 -12.72
N ILE A 78 -15.01 11.13 -13.56
CA ILE A 78 -15.13 11.26 -15.01
C ILE A 78 -16.42 10.59 -15.50
N ALA A 79 -16.72 9.38 -15.05
CA ALA A 79 -17.93 8.65 -15.41
C ALA A 79 -19.22 9.39 -14.99
N GLU A 80 -19.22 9.98 -13.80
CA GLU A 80 -20.32 10.84 -13.31
C GLU A 80 -20.50 12.07 -14.19
N ALA A 81 -19.41 12.75 -14.56
CA ALA A 81 -19.45 13.92 -15.44
C ALA A 81 -19.94 13.56 -16.85
N VAL A 82 -19.52 12.41 -17.40
CA VAL A 82 -20.01 11.88 -18.69
C VAL A 82 -21.49 11.53 -18.60
N SER A 83 -21.96 10.96 -17.49
CA SER A 83 -23.36 10.59 -17.29
C SER A 83 -24.33 11.78 -17.26
N ALA A 84 -23.81 13.00 -17.07
CA ALA A 84 -24.58 14.24 -17.20
C ALA A 84 -24.78 14.68 -18.67
N THR A 85 -24.19 13.96 -19.63
CA THR A 85 -24.29 14.18 -21.07
C THR A 85 -25.25 13.17 -21.70
N GLU A 86 -25.38 13.17 -23.04
CA GLU A 86 -26.15 12.15 -23.77
C GLU A 86 -25.42 10.79 -23.86
N GLN A 87 -24.14 10.74 -23.50
CA GLN A 87 -23.36 9.51 -23.50
C GLN A 87 -23.62 8.71 -22.21
N HIS A 88 -23.99 7.45 -22.37
CA HIS A 88 -24.10 6.51 -21.26
C HIS A 88 -22.78 5.76 -21.06
N VAL A 89 -22.33 5.69 -19.81
CA VAL A 89 -21.20 4.87 -19.35
C VAL A 89 -21.56 4.21 -18.01
N ASP A 90 -21.07 3.00 -17.77
CA ASP A 90 -21.28 2.32 -16.47
C ASP A 90 -20.21 2.71 -15.45
N SER A 91 -20.57 3.61 -14.52
CA SER A 91 -19.66 4.06 -13.46
C SER A 91 -19.23 2.95 -12.49
N ASN A 92 -20.08 1.96 -12.22
CA ASN A 92 -19.72 0.86 -11.31
C ASN A 92 -18.72 -0.09 -11.97
N LEU A 93 -18.89 -0.32 -13.28
CA LEU A 93 -17.94 -1.07 -14.09
C LEU A 93 -16.57 -0.40 -14.07
N ILE A 94 -16.53 0.91 -14.36
CA ILE A 94 -15.29 1.71 -14.37
C ILE A 94 -14.60 1.66 -13.01
N GLU A 95 -15.32 1.98 -11.92
CA GLU A 95 -14.75 1.98 -10.57
C GLU A 95 -14.26 0.58 -10.17
N GLY A 96 -15.09 -0.45 -10.35
CA GLY A 96 -14.78 -1.82 -9.96
C GLY A 96 -13.56 -2.38 -10.68
N LEU A 97 -13.43 -2.14 -11.99
CA LEU A 97 -12.27 -2.57 -12.76
C LEU A 97 -11.02 -1.77 -12.40
N LEU A 98 -11.13 -0.46 -12.14
CA LEU A 98 -9.99 0.34 -11.68
C LEU A 98 -9.49 -0.08 -10.29
N TRP A 99 -10.33 -0.64 -9.41
CA TRP A 99 -9.81 -1.22 -8.17
C TRP A 99 -8.96 -2.47 -8.40
N LEU A 100 -9.21 -3.18 -9.49
CA LEU A 100 -8.58 -4.46 -9.81
C LEU A 100 -7.47 -4.35 -10.86
N HIS A 101 -7.27 -3.17 -11.46
CA HIS A 101 -6.46 -3.04 -12.68
C HIS A 101 -4.97 -3.34 -12.53
N ASP A 102 -4.50 -3.42 -11.29
CA ASP A 102 -3.09 -3.54 -10.96
C ASP A 102 -2.87 -4.56 -9.81
N ILE A 103 -3.80 -5.52 -9.67
CA ILE A 103 -3.79 -6.55 -8.61
C ILE A 103 -2.61 -7.54 -8.74
N GLY A 104 -2.13 -7.78 -9.95
CA GLY A 104 -1.00 -8.62 -10.31
C GLY A 104 0.31 -8.05 -9.77
N ARG A 105 0.36 -6.74 -9.47
CA ARG A 105 1.48 -6.11 -8.76
C ARG A 105 1.66 -6.66 -7.36
N LEU A 106 0.60 -7.15 -6.71
CA LEU A 106 0.69 -7.83 -5.41
C LEU A 106 1.40 -9.19 -5.52
N VAL A 107 1.39 -9.82 -6.70
CA VAL A 107 2.08 -11.09 -6.98
C VAL A 107 3.54 -10.85 -7.36
N THR A 108 3.78 -9.94 -8.30
CA THR A 108 5.12 -9.62 -8.81
C THR A 108 5.44 -8.11 -8.72
N PRO A 109 5.76 -7.59 -7.53
CA PRO A 109 6.00 -6.15 -7.32
C PRO A 109 7.14 -5.56 -8.17
N GLY A 110 8.14 -6.37 -8.54
CA GLY A 110 9.32 -5.91 -9.29
C GLY A 110 9.25 -6.06 -10.82
N ALA A 111 8.28 -6.81 -11.35
CA ALA A 111 8.23 -7.15 -12.77
C ALA A 111 7.11 -6.37 -13.48
N TYR A 112 7.42 -5.14 -13.90
CA TYR A 112 6.55 -4.32 -14.75
C TYR A 112 6.23 -5.08 -16.05
N PHE A 113 4.99 -4.99 -16.56
CA PHE A 113 4.38 -5.79 -17.65
C PHE A 113 3.97 -7.23 -17.29
N ARG A 114 4.59 -7.83 -16.28
CA ARG A 114 4.17 -9.16 -15.81
C ARG A 114 2.87 -9.07 -15.01
N ASN A 115 2.67 -7.96 -14.30
CA ASN A 115 1.43 -7.66 -13.59
C ASN A 115 0.23 -7.75 -14.52
N ASP A 116 0.21 -7.04 -15.67
CA ASP A 116 -0.95 -6.99 -16.57
C ASP A 116 -1.42 -8.39 -17.03
N LEU A 117 -0.47 -9.29 -17.29
CA LEU A 117 -0.77 -10.69 -17.65
C LEU A 117 -1.33 -11.48 -16.47
N ILE A 118 -0.83 -11.21 -15.26
CA ILE A 118 -1.31 -11.82 -14.02
C ILE A 118 -2.70 -11.26 -13.65
N ASP A 119 -2.95 -9.97 -13.86
CA ASP A 119 -4.22 -9.30 -13.61
C ASP A 119 -5.37 -10.03 -14.31
N LEU A 120 -5.31 -10.11 -15.64
CA LEU A 120 -6.33 -10.79 -16.44
C LEU A 120 -6.47 -12.27 -16.07
N ARG A 121 -5.37 -12.93 -15.72
CA ARG A 121 -5.41 -14.34 -15.29
C ARG A 121 -6.12 -14.49 -13.95
N LEU A 122 -5.82 -13.64 -12.98
CA LEU A 122 -6.46 -13.64 -11.66
C LEU A 122 -7.95 -13.36 -11.79
N LEU A 123 -8.36 -12.34 -12.56
CA LEU A 123 -9.77 -12.03 -12.79
C LEU A 123 -10.54 -13.22 -13.38
N ARG A 124 -9.96 -13.93 -14.35
CA ARG A 124 -10.56 -15.16 -14.91
C ARG A 124 -10.65 -16.28 -13.86
N GLU A 125 -9.63 -16.45 -13.03
CA GLU A 125 -9.64 -17.43 -11.94
C GLU A 125 -10.65 -17.09 -10.84
N PHE A 126 -10.93 -15.81 -10.62
CA PHE A 126 -11.99 -15.35 -9.73
C PHE A 126 -13.39 -15.64 -10.30
N GLY A 127 -13.48 -15.91 -11.60
CA GLY A 127 -14.72 -16.21 -12.32
C GLY A 127 -15.31 -15.03 -13.10
N PHE A 128 -14.57 -13.94 -13.30
CA PHE A 128 -15.06 -12.80 -14.08
C PHE A 128 -15.21 -13.22 -15.55
N PRO A 129 -16.39 -13.01 -16.16
CA PRO A 129 -16.60 -13.35 -17.57
C PRO A 129 -15.88 -12.36 -18.51
N PRO A 130 -15.62 -12.76 -19.77
CA PRO A 130 -15.07 -11.88 -20.80
C PRO A 130 -15.82 -10.56 -20.96
N SER A 131 -17.15 -10.57 -20.80
CA SER A 131 -17.98 -9.35 -20.86
C SER A 131 -17.59 -8.28 -19.85
N LEU A 132 -16.86 -8.62 -18.78
CA LEU A 132 -16.27 -7.66 -17.86
C LEU A 132 -14.78 -7.45 -18.16
N THR A 133 -14.01 -8.54 -18.31
CA THR A 133 -12.55 -8.42 -18.46
C THR A 133 -12.13 -7.77 -19.77
N ASP A 134 -12.98 -7.78 -20.81
CA ASP A 134 -12.68 -7.14 -22.09
C ASP A 134 -12.77 -5.61 -22.00
N HIS A 135 -13.38 -5.05 -20.94
CA HIS A 135 -13.32 -3.61 -20.67
C HIS A 135 -12.01 -3.16 -20.01
N MET A 136 -11.17 -4.09 -19.58
CA MET A 136 -9.82 -3.76 -19.13
C MET A 136 -8.98 -3.29 -20.31
N PHE A 137 -8.11 -2.32 -20.07
CA PHE A 137 -7.13 -1.92 -21.08
C PHE A 137 -6.11 -3.03 -21.29
N ARG A 138 -5.91 -3.45 -22.55
CA ARG A 138 -5.08 -4.59 -22.90
C ARG A 138 -3.72 -4.16 -23.44
N LEU A 139 -2.70 -4.30 -22.61
CA LEU A 139 -1.33 -3.96 -22.97
C LEU A 139 -0.83 -4.72 -24.20
N ASP A 140 -1.16 -6.01 -24.33
CA ASP A 140 -0.77 -6.82 -25.47
C ASP A 140 -1.32 -6.26 -26.79
N GLU A 141 -2.60 -5.91 -26.82
CA GLU A 141 -3.24 -5.29 -27.99
C GLU A 141 -2.66 -3.90 -28.32
N LEU A 142 -2.35 -3.10 -27.29
CA LEU A 142 -1.65 -1.82 -27.48
C LEU A 142 -0.29 -2.03 -28.15
N LEU A 143 0.51 -2.98 -27.65
CA LEU A 143 1.86 -3.23 -28.14
C LEU A 143 1.86 -3.84 -29.55
N GLU A 144 0.94 -4.76 -29.85
CA GLU A 144 0.76 -5.30 -31.20
C GLU A 144 0.36 -4.20 -32.19
N THR A 145 -0.58 -3.33 -31.80
CA THR A 145 -1.00 -2.19 -32.62
C THR A 145 0.15 -1.22 -32.83
N ALA A 146 0.91 -0.91 -31.78
CA ALA A 146 2.05 0.01 -31.86
C ALA A 146 3.16 -0.52 -32.78
N ASP A 147 3.42 -1.83 -32.77
CA ASP A 147 4.37 -2.49 -33.69
C ASP A 147 3.92 -2.33 -35.15
N SER A 148 2.60 -2.44 -35.40
CA SER A 148 2.02 -2.29 -36.75
C SER A 148 2.14 -0.88 -37.35
N LEU A 149 2.35 0.15 -36.51
CA LEU A 149 2.56 1.53 -36.97
C LEU A 149 3.91 1.72 -37.67
N ALA A 150 4.86 0.79 -37.50
CA ALA A 150 6.20 0.84 -38.10
C ALA A 150 6.87 2.22 -37.90
N MET A 151 6.86 2.70 -36.65
CA MET A 151 7.37 4.03 -36.29
C MET A 151 8.88 4.16 -36.49
N THR A 152 9.34 5.36 -36.83
CA THR A 152 10.77 5.67 -36.91
C THR A 152 11.34 5.98 -35.52
N GLU A 153 12.67 5.88 -35.37
CA GLU A 153 13.40 6.27 -34.15
C GLU A 153 13.05 7.69 -33.64
N ASP A 154 12.90 8.65 -34.55
CA ASP A 154 12.51 10.02 -34.19
C ASP A 154 11.08 10.11 -33.66
N GLN A 155 10.18 9.23 -34.11
CA GLN A 155 8.80 9.15 -33.61
C GLN A 155 8.76 8.46 -32.24
N ILE A 156 9.48 7.34 -32.12
CA ILE A 156 9.62 6.55 -30.89
C ILE A 156 10.22 7.40 -29.75
N SER A 157 11.16 8.28 -30.09
CA SER A 157 11.77 9.25 -29.15
C SER A 157 10.96 10.54 -28.96
N PHE A 158 9.70 10.59 -29.43
CA PHE A 158 8.79 11.74 -29.34
C PHE A 158 9.29 13.04 -30.01
N LYS A 159 10.32 12.99 -30.86
CA LYS A 159 10.84 14.17 -31.59
C LYS A 159 9.97 14.54 -32.79
N LYS A 160 9.26 13.56 -33.34
CA LYS A 160 8.35 13.73 -34.47
C LYS A 160 7.00 13.08 -34.18
N GLY A 161 5.92 13.71 -34.62
CA GLY A 161 4.59 13.12 -34.57
C GLY A 161 4.40 11.95 -35.56
N LEU A 162 3.30 11.22 -35.39
CA LEU A 162 2.84 10.22 -36.36
C LEU A 162 2.55 10.88 -37.72
N ASP A 163 2.78 10.17 -38.81
CA ASP A 163 2.33 10.60 -40.14
C ASP A 163 0.82 10.35 -40.34
N GLU A 164 0.27 10.76 -41.48
CA GLU A 164 -1.17 10.62 -41.76
C GLU A 164 -1.65 9.16 -41.72
N ARG A 165 -0.87 8.23 -42.26
CA ARG A 165 -1.23 6.80 -42.28
C ARG A 165 -1.19 6.22 -40.88
N GLN A 166 -0.15 6.52 -40.12
CA GLN A 166 0.01 6.07 -38.74
C GLN A 166 -1.06 6.67 -37.84
N THR A 167 -1.39 7.95 -38.02
CA THR A 167 -2.47 8.63 -37.30
C THR A 167 -3.82 7.96 -37.58
N ALA A 168 -4.10 7.61 -38.84
CA ALA A 168 -5.34 6.90 -39.18
C ALA A 168 -5.43 5.51 -38.52
N LEU A 169 -4.30 4.78 -38.43
CA LEU A 169 -4.25 3.49 -37.72
C LEU A 169 -4.42 3.65 -36.20
N ALA A 170 -3.75 4.64 -35.60
CA ALA A 170 -3.89 4.95 -34.18
C ALA A 170 -5.32 5.41 -33.83
N GLN A 171 -5.96 6.18 -34.72
CA GLN A 171 -7.35 6.57 -34.58
C GLN A 171 -8.29 5.37 -34.69
N ALA A 172 -8.07 4.45 -35.64
CA ALA A 172 -8.87 3.23 -35.75
C ALA A 172 -8.79 2.37 -34.49
N TYR A 173 -7.62 2.28 -33.86
CA TYR A 173 -7.47 1.63 -32.55
C TYR A 173 -8.27 2.35 -31.46
N PHE A 174 -8.15 3.67 -31.35
CA PHE A 174 -8.92 4.46 -30.39
C PHE A 174 -10.44 4.31 -30.59
N ASP A 175 -10.91 4.32 -31.84
CA ASP A 175 -12.32 4.18 -32.19
C ASP A 175 -12.88 2.80 -31.83
N ALA A 176 -12.02 1.76 -31.80
CA ALA A 176 -12.40 0.42 -31.38
C ALA A 176 -12.56 0.29 -29.85
N LEU A 177 -11.98 1.20 -29.06
CA LEU A 177 -12.15 1.21 -27.60
C LEU A 177 -13.54 1.71 -27.22
N SER A 178 -14.22 0.98 -26.34
CA SER A 178 -15.45 1.43 -25.66
C SER A 178 -15.21 2.70 -24.84
N PRO A 179 -16.25 3.53 -24.62
CA PRO A 179 -16.18 4.66 -23.69
C PRO A 179 -15.60 4.30 -22.32
N GLU A 180 -16.00 3.16 -21.75
CA GLU A 180 -15.49 2.67 -20.46
C GLU A 180 -14.00 2.35 -20.52
N GLN A 181 -13.53 1.65 -21.58
CA GLN A 181 -12.10 1.38 -21.77
C GLN A 181 -11.27 2.66 -21.87
N ARG A 182 -11.79 3.68 -22.57
CA ARG A 182 -11.12 4.99 -22.69
C ARG A 182 -10.97 5.65 -21.32
N ILE A 183 -12.04 5.67 -20.52
CA ILE A 183 -12.04 6.26 -19.18
C ILE A 183 -11.13 5.48 -18.22
N ILE A 184 -11.22 4.14 -18.21
CA ILE A 184 -10.36 3.27 -17.39
C ILE A 184 -8.89 3.51 -17.74
N ASN A 185 -8.53 3.50 -19.02
CA ASN A 185 -7.16 3.72 -19.47
C ASN A 185 -6.64 5.12 -19.10
N LEU A 186 -7.48 6.15 -19.22
CA LEU A 186 -7.16 7.50 -18.78
C LEU A 186 -6.90 7.56 -17.27
N ALA A 187 -7.79 6.97 -16.48
CA ALA A 187 -7.74 7.02 -15.03
C ALA A 187 -6.57 6.20 -14.46
N ASP A 188 -6.22 5.06 -15.03
CA ASP A 188 -4.98 4.34 -14.70
C ASP A 188 -3.75 5.25 -14.95
N ASN A 189 -3.66 5.84 -16.15
CA ASN A 189 -2.44 6.55 -16.52
C ASN A 189 -2.26 7.90 -15.81
N LEU A 190 -3.35 8.62 -15.55
CA LEU A 190 -3.32 9.93 -14.87
C LEU A 190 -3.62 9.84 -13.38
N GLY A 191 -4.17 8.74 -12.87
CA GLY A 191 -4.49 8.50 -11.47
C GLY A 191 -3.26 8.20 -10.61
N LYS A 192 -2.19 8.97 -10.82
CA LYS A 192 -0.87 8.86 -10.16
C LYS A 192 -0.56 10.19 -9.49
N ARG A 193 0.22 10.17 -8.42
CA ARG A 193 0.65 11.39 -7.72
C ARG A 193 1.98 11.91 -8.28
N GLY A 194 1.98 13.14 -8.73
CA GLY A 194 3.14 13.95 -9.09
C GLY A 194 3.54 14.89 -7.95
N GLU A 195 4.51 15.77 -8.20
CA GLU A 195 5.02 16.70 -7.18
C GLU A 195 3.96 17.73 -6.74
N LYS A 196 3.02 18.07 -7.63
CA LYS A 196 2.02 19.13 -7.44
C LYS A 196 0.59 18.63 -7.23
N GLY A 197 0.38 17.33 -7.12
CA GLY A 197 -0.96 16.71 -7.04
C GLY A 197 -1.10 15.53 -7.99
N ILE A 198 -2.26 15.38 -8.63
CA ILE A 198 -2.50 14.30 -9.61
C ILE A 198 -1.77 14.60 -10.93
N PHE A 199 -1.26 13.55 -11.58
CA PHE A 199 -0.46 13.60 -12.80
C PHE A 199 -1.13 14.38 -13.94
N GLY A 200 -0.59 15.56 -14.28
CA GLY A 200 -1.00 16.29 -15.47
C GLY A 200 -0.55 15.61 -16.77
N ILE A 201 -1.12 16.03 -17.91
CA ILE A 201 -0.72 15.49 -19.23
C ILE A 201 0.78 15.68 -19.50
N ASP A 202 1.37 16.81 -19.10
CA ASP A 202 2.80 17.07 -19.29
C ASP A 202 3.68 16.15 -18.43
N GLU A 203 3.25 15.86 -17.20
CA GLU A 203 3.94 14.91 -16.32
C GLU A 203 3.85 13.50 -16.87
N PHE A 204 2.68 13.12 -17.36
CA PHE A 204 2.46 11.84 -18.05
C PHE A 204 3.36 11.68 -19.29
N MET A 205 3.50 12.71 -20.11
CA MET A 205 4.41 12.67 -21.27
C MET A 205 5.87 12.46 -20.86
N ARG A 206 6.34 13.16 -19.81
CA ARG A 206 7.69 12.96 -19.26
C ARG A 206 7.87 11.55 -18.67
N TYR A 207 6.82 11.04 -18.03
CA TYR A 207 6.81 9.68 -17.48
C TYR A 207 6.96 8.64 -18.60
N LEU A 208 6.24 8.78 -19.71
CA LEU A 208 6.37 7.90 -20.87
C LEU A 208 7.76 7.96 -21.49
N GLN A 209 8.33 9.16 -21.64
CA GLN A 209 9.68 9.36 -22.21
C GLN A 209 10.80 8.76 -21.36
N SER A 210 10.60 8.63 -20.04
CA SER A 210 11.60 8.12 -19.10
C SER A 210 11.47 6.61 -18.81
N GLN A 211 10.62 5.87 -19.55
CA GLN A 211 10.43 4.44 -19.28
C GLN A 211 11.74 3.63 -19.39
N GLU A 212 12.61 3.98 -20.33
CA GLU A 212 13.91 3.32 -20.51
C GLU A 212 14.81 3.44 -19.28
N ASP A 213 14.81 4.59 -18.61
CA ASP A 213 15.67 4.83 -17.45
C ASP A 213 15.14 4.19 -16.16
N ARG A 214 13.84 3.82 -16.15
CA ARG A 214 13.13 3.38 -14.94
C ARG A 214 12.99 1.86 -14.83
N TYR A 215 12.99 1.15 -15.96
CA TYR A 215 12.69 -0.28 -16.00
C TYR A 215 13.82 -1.09 -16.63
N GLU A 216 13.95 -2.33 -16.19
CA GLU A 216 14.94 -3.27 -16.73
C GLU A 216 14.81 -3.40 -18.26
N HIS A 217 15.96 -3.53 -18.94
CA HIS A 217 16.02 -3.69 -20.41
C HIS A 217 16.01 -5.15 -20.85
N THR A 218 16.03 -6.10 -19.92
CA THR A 218 15.98 -7.53 -20.22
C THR A 218 15.07 -8.22 -19.22
N SER A 219 14.54 -9.37 -19.60
CA SER A 219 13.70 -10.17 -18.73
C SER A 219 13.95 -11.64 -18.97
N ARG A 220 13.86 -12.44 -17.91
CA ARG A 220 13.90 -13.90 -18.04
C ARG A 220 12.63 -14.48 -18.65
N TRP A 221 11.52 -13.72 -18.63
CA TRP A 221 10.21 -14.16 -19.13
C TRP A 221 10.01 -13.70 -20.58
N PRO A 222 9.82 -14.62 -21.54
CA PRO A 222 9.65 -14.28 -22.95
C PRO A 222 8.54 -13.27 -23.22
N SER A 223 7.41 -13.37 -22.51
CA SER A 223 6.30 -12.43 -22.68
C SER A 223 6.63 -11.01 -22.22
N VAL A 224 7.47 -10.88 -21.19
CA VAL A 224 7.94 -9.57 -20.69
C VAL A 224 9.07 -9.05 -21.57
N GLU A 225 9.97 -9.91 -22.04
CA GLU A 225 11.01 -9.56 -23.00
C GLU A 225 10.39 -9.01 -24.31
N TRP A 226 9.37 -9.70 -24.83
CA TRP A 226 8.58 -9.24 -25.98
C TRP A 226 7.95 -7.86 -25.76
N ALA A 227 7.45 -7.58 -24.55
CA ALA A 227 6.87 -6.28 -24.20
C ALA A 227 7.95 -5.19 -24.08
N ILE A 228 9.11 -5.51 -23.50
CA ILE A 228 10.24 -4.58 -23.38
C ILE A 228 10.70 -4.10 -24.76
N GLU A 229 10.80 -5.00 -25.74
CA GLU A 229 11.19 -4.64 -27.12
C GLU A 229 10.27 -3.62 -27.80
N ARG A 230 9.00 -3.54 -27.36
CA ARG A 230 7.95 -2.71 -27.99
C ARG A 230 7.52 -1.53 -27.14
N ARG A 231 8.10 -1.37 -25.94
CA ARG A 231 7.57 -0.44 -24.93
C ARG A 231 7.60 1.01 -25.37
N GLN A 232 8.62 1.43 -26.12
CA GLN A 232 8.73 2.81 -26.57
C GLN A 232 7.68 3.14 -27.65
N GLN A 233 7.44 2.21 -28.58
CA GLN A 233 6.34 2.29 -29.54
C GLN A 233 5.00 2.34 -28.80
N GLY A 234 4.81 1.44 -27.82
CA GLY A 234 3.64 1.41 -26.96
C GLY A 234 3.41 2.74 -26.25
N ALA A 235 4.47 3.37 -25.73
CA ALA A 235 4.41 4.67 -25.08
C ALA A 235 3.91 5.78 -26.02
N VAL A 236 4.33 5.79 -27.29
CA VAL A 236 3.83 6.78 -28.27
C VAL A 236 2.34 6.58 -28.55
N LEU A 237 1.89 5.34 -28.75
CA LEU A 237 0.47 5.07 -28.97
C LEU A 237 -0.36 5.35 -27.72
N GLN A 238 0.15 5.04 -26.52
CA GLN A 238 -0.50 5.38 -25.26
C GLN A 238 -0.68 6.90 -25.12
N ALA A 239 0.36 7.68 -25.44
CA ALA A 239 0.27 9.15 -25.44
C ALA A 239 -0.81 9.66 -26.39
N PHE A 240 -0.93 9.05 -27.58
CA PHE A 240 -1.99 9.38 -28.53
C PHE A 240 -3.38 9.07 -27.96
N VAL A 241 -3.60 7.86 -27.45
CA VAL A 241 -4.90 7.40 -26.91
C VAL A 241 -5.36 8.27 -25.74
N ILE A 242 -4.45 8.64 -24.84
CA ILE A 242 -4.76 9.50 -23.68
C ILE A 242 -5.17 10.91 -24.14
N ARG A 243 -4.44 11.50 -25.10
CA ARG A 243 -4.80 12.81 -25.67
C ARG A 243 -6.15 12.79 -26.38
N GLN A 244 -6.41 11.75 -27.18
CA GLN A 244 -7.70 11.58 -27.86
C GLN A 244 -8.84 11.38 -26.86
N THR A 245 -8.59 10.68 -25.74
CA THR A 245 -9.60 10.53 -24.68
C THR A 245 -9.93 11.87 -24.03
N ILE A 246 -8.93 12.69 -23.70
CA ILE A 246 -9.14 14.04 -23.14
C ILE A 246 -9.91 14.92 -24.13
N GLN A 247 -9.55 14.88 -25.42
CA GLN A 247 -10.25 15.63 -26.45
C GLN A 247 -11.72 15.19 -26.56
N TRP A 248 -11.98 13.88 -26.65
CA TRP A 248 -13.33 13.33 -26.70
C TRP A 248 -14.17 13.74 -25.47
N LEU A 249 -13.59 13.69 -24.26
CA LEU A 249 -14.26 14.14 -23.03
C LEU A 249 -14.58 15.64 -23.08
N SER A 250 -13.64 16.46 -23.57
CA SER A 250 -13.85 17.91 -23.73
C SER A 250 -14.96 18.23 -24.73
N GLU A 251 -15.06 17.48 -25.83
CA GLU A 251 -16.15 17.59 -26.81
C GLU A 251 -17.52 17.24 -26.21
N LEU A 252 -17.55 16.36 -25.19
CA LEU A 252 -18.74 16.07 -24.38
C LEU A 252 -19.01 17.12 -23.28
N GLY A 253 -18.12 18.10 -23.09
CA GLY A 253 -18.23 19.11 -22.04
C GLY A 253 -17.68 18.68 -20.68
N VAL A 254 -16.89 17.60 -20.63
CA VAL A 254 -16.24 17.10 -19.41
C VAL A 254 -14.86 17.73 -19.25
N ASP A 255 -14.68 18.52 -18.19
CA ASP A 255 -13.41 19.19 -17.87
C ASP A 255 -12.54 18.30 -16.95
N VAL A 256 -11.67 17.50 -17.58
CA VAL A 256 -10.75 16.59 -16.87
C VAL A 256 -9.76 17.33 -15.98
N GLU A 257 -9.26 18.49 -16.39
CA GLU A 257 -8.28 19.26 -15.62
C GLU A 257 -8.90 19.79 -14.31
N SER A 258 -10.15 20.27 -14.38
CA SER A 258 -10.91 20.70 -13.20
C SER A 258 -11.16 19.54 -12.23
N ILE A 259 -11.56 18.36 -12.74
CA ILE A 259 -11.75 17.15 -11.92
C ILE A 259 -10.46 16.79 -11.18
N MET A 260 -9.33 16.74 -11.89
CA MET A 260 -8.03 16.41 -11.30
C MET A 260 -7.55 17.47 -10.29
N SER A 261 -7.78 18.75 -10.56
CA SER A 261 -7.47 19.84 -9.62
C SER A 261 -8.23 19.68 -8.29
N GLY A 262 -9.50 19.25 -8.37
CA GLY A 262 -10.32 18.89 -7.22
C GLY A 262 -9.85 17.68 -6.42
N MET A 263 -8.81 16.96 -6.89
CA MET A 263 -8.24 15.77 -6.26
C MET A 263 -6.79 15.96 -5.76
N HIS A 264 -6.28 17.20 -5.71
CA HIS A 264 -4.88 17.47 -5.34
C HIS A 264 -4.43 16.83 -4.01
N ASP A 265 -5.32 16.78 -3.01
CA ASP A 265 -5.09 16.10 -1.72
C ASP A 265 -6.01 14.87 -1.52
N TYR A 266 -6.42 14.20 -2.60
CA TYR A 266 -7.15 12.95 -2.53
C TYR A 266 -6.20 11.75 -2.61
N GLY A 267 -6.32 10.82 -1.66
CA GLY A 267 -5.61 9.55 -1.62
C GLY A 267 -5.21 9.15 -0.20
N PRO A 268 -4.35 8.13 -0.05
CA PRO A 268 -4.03 7.58 1.25
C PRO A 268 -2.95 8.36 2.00
N ARG A 269 -2.97 8.21 3.33
CA ARG A 269 -1.92 8.62 4.27
C ARG A 269 -1.37 7.37 4.96
N PHE A 270 -0.12 7.39 5.40
CA PHE A 270 0.52 6.19 5.96
C PHE A 270 1.01 6.39 7.38
N ILE A 271 0.70 5.45 8.27
CA ILE A 271 1.32 5.39 9.59
C ILE A 271 2.13 4.10 9.68
N VAL A 272 3.41 4.20 10.00
CA VAL A 272 4.27 3.06 10.28
C VAL A 272 4.37 2.91 11.80
N VAL A 273 3.66 1.95 12.36
CA VAL A 273 3.75 1.65 13.80
C VAL A 273 4.86 0.63 14.01
N VAL A 274 5.86 0.97 14.81
CA VAL A 274 7.07 0.15 15.01
C VAL A 274 7.23 -0.17 16.48
N ARG A 275 7.38 -1.46 16.80
CA ARG A 275 7.82 -1.86 18.13
C ARG A 275 9.33 -1.73 18.22
N HIS A 276 9.83 -1.21 19.33
CA HIS A 276 11.27 -1.12 19.57
C HIS A 276 12.01 -2.44 19.26
N GLY A 277 13.29 -2.33 18.90
CA GLY A 277 14.14 -3.48 18.59
C GLY A 277 14.36 -4.43 19.77
N GLU A 278 15.01 -5.57 19.49
CA GLU A 278 15.41 -6.53 20.51
C GLU A 278 16.33 -5.91 21.58
N LEU A 279 16.14 -6.37 22.82
CA LEU A 279 16.69 -5.74 24.01
C LEU A 279 17.89 -6.50 24.58
N ASP A 280 18.83 -5.79 25.20
CA ASP A 280 19.81 -6.39 26.10
C ASP A 280 19.17 -6.54 27.50
N ASN A 281 18.38 -7.60 27.67
CA ASN A 281 17.70 -7.88 28.94
C ASN A 281 18.12 -9.24 29.48
N GLN A 282 18.69 -9.25 30.69
CA GLN A 282 19.15 -10.45 31.40
C GLN A 282 18.00 -11.25 32.06
N GLY A 283 16.84 -11.32 31.40
CA GLY A 283 15.67 -12.08 31.88
C GLY A 283 14.90 -11.44 33.03
N ARG A 284 15.11 -10.13 33.29
CA ARG A 284 14.33 -9.35 34.27
C ARG A 284 13.06 -8.82 33.63
N LEU A 285 11.98 -8.67 34.39
CA LEU A 285 10.90 -7.81 33.95
C LEU A 285 11.31 -6.36 34.08
N TYR A 286 10.82 -5.54 33.17
CA TYR A 286 11.09 -4.11 33.11
C TYR A 286 9.77 -3.34 33.00
N ASN A 287 9.84 -2.04 33.25
CA ASN A 287 8.71 -1.13 33.17
C ASN A 287 9.14 0.16 32.46
N ARG A 288 8.42 1.26 32.71
CA ARG A 288 8.87 2.60 32.36
C ARG A 288 10.18 2.93 33.09
N ASP A 289 11.09 3.61 32.41
CA ASP A 289 12.38 4.04 32.95
C ASP A 289 12.20 4.92 34.20
N SER A 290 11.11 5.70 34.27
CA SER A 290 10.76 6.51 35.45
C SER A 290 10.38 5.71 36.69
N VAL A 291 10.08 4.41 36.54
CA VAL A 291 9.76 3.47 37.62
C VAL A 291 10.97 2.61 37.98
N MET A 292 11.85 2.38 37.02
CA MET A 292 13.00 1.50 37.18
C MET A 292 14.15 2.20 37.90
N LYS A 293 15.00 1.39 38.54
CA LYS A 293 16.31 1.88 39.00
C LYS A 293 17.20 2.20 37.78
N PRO A 294 18.11 3.18 37.87
CA PRO A 294 19.00 3.51 36.76
C PRO A 294 19.78 2.32 36.20
N GLU A 295 20.21 1.38 37.05
CA GLU A 295 20.92 0.16 36.66
C GLU A 295 20.04 -0.92 36.00
N ASP A 296 18.71 -0.77 36.05
CA ASP A 296 17.74 -1.67 35.43
C ASP A 296 17.20 -1.12 34.10
N ILE A 297 17.61 0.08 33.67
CA ILE A 297 17.19 0.66 32.40
C ILE A 297 17.63 -0.26 31.25
N VAL A 298 16.68 -0.61 30.39
CA VAL A 298 16.89 -1.60 29.33
C VAL A 298 17.20 -0.91 28.01
N HIS A 299 18.32 -1.30 27.42
CA HIS A 299 18.84 -0.78 26.16
C HIS A 299 18.60 -1.75 24.99
N LEU A 300 18.73 -1.25 23.76
CA LEU A 300 18.79 -2.11 22.58
C LEU A 300 20.09 -2.92 22.55
N ASN A 301 19.99 -4.20 22.20
CA ASN A 301 21.17 -4.98 21.82
C ASN A 301 21.52 -4.77 20.34
N GLU A 302 22.63 -5.36 19.88
CA GLU A 302 23.08 -5.24 18.48
C GLU A 302 22.03 -5.71 17.47
N THR A 303 21.27 -6.77 17.79
CA THR A 303 20.19 -7.29 16.94
C THR A 303 19.06 -6.26 16.82
N GLY A 304 18.66 -5.64 17.94
CA GLY A 304 17.66 -4.58 17.95
C GLY A 304 18.07 -3.36 17.13
N GLN A 305 19.35 -2.96 17.21
CA GLN A 305 19.86 -1.87 16.40
C GLN A 305 19.80 -2.19 14.90
N LEU A 306 20.17 -3.42 14.50
CA LEU A 306 20.11 -3.88 13.11
C LEU A 306 18.67 -3.95 12.60
N GLN A 307 17.73 -4.46 13.40
CA GLN A 307 16.30 -4.49 13.07
C GLN A 307 15.80 -3.08 12.74
N MET A 308 16.06 -2.10 13.61
CA MET A 308 15.58 -0.72 13.42
C MET A 308 16.20 -0.04 12.19
N ARG A 309 17.50 -0.25 11.93
CA ARG A 309 18.14 0.22 10.68
C ARG A 309 17.52 -0.41 9.44
N SER A 310 17.17 -1.69 9.51
CA SER A 310 16.55 -2.40 8.40
C SER A 310 15.14 -1.90 8.13
N ILE A 311 14.32 -1.66 9.16
CA ILE A 311 13.01 -1.01 9.00
C ILE A 311 13.15 0.35 8.32
N GLY A 312 14.07 1.20 8.77
CA GLY A 312 14.33 2.48 8.11
C GLY A 312 14.77 2.32 6.65
N THR A 313 15.55 1.28 6.34
CA THR A 313 15.95 0.95 4.97
C THR A 313 14.74 0.52 4.12
N LEU A 314 13.89 -0.36 4.64
CA LEU A 314 12.69 -0.82 3.95
C LEU A 314 11.70 0.31 3.65
N ILE A 315 11.47 1.21 4.62
CA ILE A 315 10.64 2.40 4.43
C ILE A 315 11.20 3.26 3.27
N LYS A 316 12.51 3.49 3.28
CA LYS A 316 13.20 4.30 2.25
C LYS A 316 13.20 3.64 0.88
N THR A 317 13.47 2.34 0.80
CA THR A 317 13.49 1.60 -0.48
C THR A 317 12.10 1.48 -1.09
N ARG A 318 11.06 1.38 -0.26
CA ARG A 318 9.65 1.43 -0.66
C ARG A 318 9.12 2.85 -0.88
N LYS A 319 9.97 3.87 -0.80
CA LYS A 319 9.67 5.27 -1.15
C LYS A 319 8.53 5.90 -0.35
N PHE A 320 8.34 5.49 0.92
CA PHE A 320 7.44 6.22 1.81
C PHE A 320 8.03 7.60 2.12
N ARG A 321 7.24 8.66 1.91
CA ARG A 321 7.64 10.04 2.21
C ARG A 321 7.43 10.31 3.70
N VAL A 322 8.39 9.89 4.52
CA VAL A 322 8.32 10.11 5.96
C VAL A 322 8.62 11.57 6.31
N ASN A 323 7.72 12.22 7.02
CA ASN A 323 7.91 13.60 7.49
C ASN A 323 8.27 13.70 8.99
N GLN A 324 7.96 12.67 9.79
CA GLN A 324 8.27 12.66 11.22
C GLN A 324 8.42 11.25 11.79
N ILE A 325 9.20 11.15 12.87
CA ILE A 325 9.32 9.99 13.76
C ILE A 325 8.89 10.44 15.16
N LEU A 326 7.81 9.86 15.67
CA LEU A 326 7.37 10.04 17.04
C LEU A 326 7.77 8.79 17.83
N HIS A 327 8.36 8.97 19.01
CA HIS A 327 8.77 7.86 19.86
C HIS A 327 8.34 8.08 21.30
N SER A 328 8.20 7.00 22.07
CA SER A 328 8.02 7.12 23.51
C SER A 328 9.25 7.71 24.21
N PRO A 329 9.12 8.29 25.42
CA PRO A 329 10.26 8.85 26.17
C PRO A 329 11.23 7.78 26.70
N GLN A 330 10.92 6.48 26.53
CA GLN A 330 11.73 5.37 27.03
C GLN A 330 13.05 5.23 26.23
N THR A 331 14.15 4.90 26.92
CA THR A 331 15.50 4.73 26.35
C THR A 331 15.49 3.79 25.15
N ARG A 332 14.83 2.62 25.26
CA ARG A 332 14.74 1.64 24.17
C ARG A 332 14.03 2.16 22.91
N THR A 333 13.02 3.03 23.04
CA THR A 333 12.35 3.64 21.87
C THR A 333 13.10 4.83 21.33
N LEU A 334 13.77 5.61 22.20
CA LEU A 334 14.68 6.69 21.79
C LEU A 334 15.85 6.13 20.96
N GLU A 335 16.49 5.08 21.44
CA GLU A 335 17.55 4.38 20.71
C GLU A 335 17.03 3.77 19.41
N SER A 336 15.81 3.22 19.41
CA SER A 336 15.18 2.69 18.20
C SER A 336 14.94 3.79 17.17
N ALA A 337 14.43 4.95 17.59
CA ALA A 337 14.23 6.11 16.74
C ALA A 337 15.54 6.59 16.13
N TYR A 338 16.60 6.67 16.93
CA TYR A 338 17.93 7.03 16.46
C TYR A 338 18.43 6.05 15.38
N GLN A 339 18.39 4.74 15.64
CA GLN A 339 18.86 3.73 14.69
C GLN A 339 18.05 3.70 13.39
N LEU A 340 16.73 3.88 13.47
CA LEU A 340 15.86 3.99 12.31
C LEU A 340 16.16 5.27 11.51
N ASN A 341 16.39 6.40 12.18
CA ASN A 341 16.66 7.68 11.52
C ASN A 341 18.03 7.70 10.82
N ILE A 342 19.02 6.89 11.22
CA ILE A 342 20.27 6.74 10.46
C ILE A 342 19.99 6.35 8.99
N SER A 343 19.00 5.47 8.76
CA SER A 343 18.63 5.02 7.41
C SER A 343 17.77 6.06 6.67
N LEU A 344 16.80 6.67 7.36
CA LEU A 344 15.88 7.64 6.77
C LEU A 344 16.55 8.98 6.46
N GLY A 345 17.40 9.47 7.36
CA GLY A 345 18.11 10.74 7.23
C GLY A 345 17.21 11.96 7.39
N LEU A 346 16.23 11.90 8.31
CA LEU A 346 15.38 13.05 8.65
C LEU A 346 16.15 14.03 9.54
N PRO A 347 15.83 15.33 9.48
CA PRO A 347 16.42 16.32 10.39
C PRO A 347 15.99 16.05 11.84
N ASP A 348 16.79 16.53 12.80
CA ASP A 348 16.58 16.25 14.23
C ASP A 348 15.22 16.76 14.76
N ASP A 349 14.69 17.85 14.21
CA ASP A 349 13.38 18.41 14.56
C ASP A 349 12.19 17.58 14.06
N ALA A 350 12.42 16.67 13.12
CA ALA A 350 11.44 15.67 12.67
C ALA A 350 11.40 14.43 13.59
N VAL A 351 12.27 14.33 14.59
CA VAL A 351 12.30 13.22 15.56
C VAL A 351 11.93 13.74 16.94
N SER A 352 10.80 13.31 17.50
CA SER A 352 10.33 13.85 18.77
C SER A 352 9.70 12.83 19.71
N GLY A 353 9.85 13.09 21.01
CA GLY A 353 9.28 12.28 22.09
C GLY A 353 7.81 12.60 22.34
N ARG A 354 7.00 11.58 22.62
CA ARG A 354 5.58 11.67 22.97
C ARG A 354 5.26 10.75 24.15
N ASP A 355 4.83 11.32 25.26
CA ASP A 355 4.40 10.56 26.45
C ASP A 355 3.18 9.67 26.16
N ASP A 356 2.36 10.05 25.18
CA ASP A 356 1.21 9.26 24.74
C ASP A 356 1.61 7.91 24.11
N LEU A 357 2.88 7.75 23.70
CA LEU A 357 3.44 6.50 23.17
C LEU A 357 4.17 5.67 24.22
N ASP A 358 4.15 6.08 25.49
CA ASP A 358 4.86 5.44 26.60
C ASP A 358 4.40 3.99 26.85
N GLU A 359 5.27 3.20 27.48
CA GLU A 359 4.98 1.83 27.93
C GLU A 359 3.78 1.81 28.87
N VAL A 360 3.15 0.66 29.05
CA VAL A 360 2.12 0.53 30.08
C VAL A 360 2.71 0.80 31.47
N PHE A 361 2.06 1.67 32.26
CA PHE A 361 2.41 1.79 33.68
C PHE A 361 1.84 0.60 34.45
N ALA A 362 2.57 -0.51 34.46
CA ALA A 362 2.21 -1.72 35.21
C ALA A 362 3.33 -2.15 36.18
N PRO A 363 3.62 -1.39 37.25
CA PRO A 363 4.82 -1.60 38.05
C PRO A 363 4.79 -2.86 38.92
N GLY A 364 3.64 -3.51 39.10
CA GLY A 364 3.47 -4.67 39.98
C GLY A 364 4.47 -5.80 39.71
N PRO A 365 4.51 -6.37 38.49
CA PRO A 365 5.46 -7.42 38.13
C PRO A 365 6.94 -7.05 38.40
N TYR A 366 7.33 -5.81 38.12
CA TYR A 366 8.68 -5.31 38.40
C TYR A 366 8.95 -5.18 39.91
N LYS A 367 8.02 -4.60 40.67
CA LYS A 367 8.13 -4.42 42.13
C LYS A 367 8.15 -5.75 42.90
N GLU A 368 7.49 -6.77 42.36
CA GLU A 368 7.53 -8.14 42.89
C GLU A 368 8.80 -8.91 42.48
N ASN A 369 9.70 -8.32 41.67
CA ASN A 369 10.91 -8.94 41.12
C ASN A 369 10.63 -10.22 40.32
N LEU A 370 9.51 -10.26 39.59
CA LEU A 370 9.21 -11.40 38.73
C LEU A 370 10.22 -11.48 37.58
N THR A 371 10.62 -12.70 37.26
CA THR A 371 11.47 -13.01 36.12
C THR A 371 10.65 -13.14 34.83
N MET A 372 11.29 -12.99 33.67
CA MET A 372 10.66 -13.27 32.38
C MET A 372 10.10 -14.70 32.28
N LYS A 373 10.70 -15.69 32.98
CA LYS A 373 10.20 -17.07 32.97
C LYS A 373 8.88 -17.19 33.72
N GLU A 374 8.76 -16.55 34.89
CA GLU A 374 7.51 -16.49 35.64
C GLU A 374 6.46 -15.69 34.87
N TRP A 375 6.88 -14.65 34.14
CA TRP A 375 6.00 -13.86 33.29
C TRP A 375 5.33 -14.66 32.18
N VAL A 376 6.09 -15.54 31.51
CA VAL A 376 5.57 -16.42 30.46
C VAL A 376 4.53 -17.39 31.01
N VAL A 377 4.69 -17.87 32.25
CA VAL A 377 3.70 -18.73 32.92
C VAL A 377 2.39 -17.98 33.18
N LEU A 378 2.46 -16.66 33.35
CA LEU A 378 1.30 -15.78 33.52
C LEU A 378 0.73 -15.28 32.18
N HIS A 379 1.17 -15.86 31.05
CA HIS A 379 0.76 -15.46 29.70
C HIS A 379 0.96 -13.96 29.41
N GLY A 380 1.91 -13.34 30.12
CA GLY A 380 2.19 -11.91 30.01
C GLY A 380 1.07 -10.99 30.47
N ASN A 381 0.05 -11.48 31.18
CA ASN A 381 -1.04 -10.65 31.67
C ASN A 381 -0.56 -9.82 32.87
N CYS A 382 -0.49 -8.48 32.74
CA CYS A 382 -0.21 -7.56 33.86
C CYS A 382 -1.45 -6.93 34.47
N TYR A 383 -2.62 -7.23 33.94
CA TYR A 383 -3.86 -6.53 34.22
C TYR A 383 -4.76 -7.26 35.23
N ASP A 384 -4.24 -8.29 35.91
CA ASP A 384 -4.97 -8.98 36.98
C ASP A 384 -5.16 -8.06 38.20
N GLU A 385 -6.34 -7.47 38.32
CA GLU A 385 -6.71 -6.58 39.42
C GLU A 385 -6.61 -7.25 40.80
N LYS A 386 -6.83 -8.57 40.89
CA LYS A 386 -6.76 -9.28 42.18
C LYS A 386 -5.34 -9.37 42.70
N ARG A 387 -4.38 -9.56 41.79
CA ARG A 387 -2.97 -9.65 42.15
C ARG A 387 -2.32 -8.27 42.24
N TRP A 388 -2.53 -7.42 41.25
CA TRP A 388 -1.76 -6.19 41.11
C TRP A 388 -2.55 -4.89 41.27
N GLY A 389 -3.83 -4.94 41.65
CA GLY A 389 -4.66 -3.75 41.85
C GLY A 389 -4.06 -2.74 42.86
N GLU A 390 -3.29 -3.21 43.84
CA GLU A 390 -2.59 -2.34 44.82
C GLU A 390 -1.48 -1.47 44.20
N TYR A 391 -0.98 -1.84 43.02
CA TYR A 391 0.12 -1.13 42.35
C TYR A 391 -0.36 -0.01 41.42
N HIS A 392 -1.67 0.27 41.38
CA HIS A 392 -2.28 1.36 40.61
C HIS A 392 -1.88 1.37 39.12
N HIS A 393 -2.03 0.23 38.45
CA HIS A 393 -1.69 0.11 37.02
C HIS A 393 -2.50 1.07 36.16
N GLU A 394 -1.95 1.43 35.00
CA GLU A 394 -2.66 2.22 34.00
C GLU A 394 -3.89 1.44 33.50
N PRO A 395 -5.08 2.03 33.54
CA PRO A 395 -6.27 1.41 32.96
C PRO A 395 -6.15 1.19 31.45
N ILE A 396 -6.69 0.07 30.94
CA ILE A 396 -6.59 -0.33 29.52
C ILE A 396 -7.26 0.69 28.58
N ASP A 397 -8.40 1.24 28.99
CA ASP A 397 -9.10 2.29 28.25
C ASP A 397 -8.22 3.53 28.08
N LYS A 398 -7.46 3.91 29.11
CA LYS A 398 -6.52 5.04 29.04
C LYS A 398 -5.35 4.76 28.10
N ILE A 399 -4.75 3.56 28.14
CA ILE A 399 -3.66 3.15 27.24
C ILE A 399 -4.14 3.21 25.79
N THR A 400 -5.31 2.61 25.54
CA THR A 400 -5.93 2.56 24.22
C THR A 400 -6.24 3.96 23.71
N GLN A 401 -6.87 4.80 24.52
CA GLN A 401 -7.27 6.15 24.14
C GLN A 401 -6.06 7.02 23.76
N ARG A 402 -5.00 7.07 24.59
CA ARG A 402 -3.81 7.89 24.27
C ARG A 402 -3.10 7.43 23.00
N GLY A 403 -3.05 6.11 22.75
CA GLY A 403 -2.52 5.54 21.52
C GLY A 403 -3.36 5.92 20.30
N ARG A 404 -4.69 5.73 20.36
CA ARG A 404 -5.63 6.15 19.31
C ARG A 404 -5.53 7.65 19.01
N ASP A 405 -5.44 8.48 20.05
CA ASP A 405 -5.38 9.94 19.90
C ASP A 405 -4.11 10.36 19.17
N VAL A 406 -2.93 9.87 19.57
CA VAL A 406 -1.70 10.17 18.82
C VAL A 406 -1.75 9.64 17.40
N PHE A 407 -2.28 8.43 17.17
CA PHE A 407 -2.42 7.87 15.83
C PHE A 407 -3.25 8.79 14.92
N TRP A 408 -4.46 9.15 15.34
CA TRP A 408 -5.38 9.94 14.52
C TRP A 408 -4.98 11.41 14.43
N GLN A 409 -4.41 12.00 15.48
CA GLN A 409 -3.84 13.36 15.40
C GLN A 409 -2.68 13.42 14.41
N THR A 410 -1.79 12.42 14.43
CA THR A 410 -0.68 12.34 13.48
C THR A 410 -1.20 12.18 12.05
N ALA A 411 -2.17 11.28 11.84
CA ALA A 411 -2.80 11.08 10.54
C ALA A 411 -3.48 12.35 10.00
N ALA A 412 -4.23 13.07 10.84
CA ALA A 412 -4.93 14.29 10.47
C ALA A 412 -3.98 15.45 10.15
N GLY A 413 -2.75 15.43 10.69
CA GLY A 413 -1.72 16.42 10.40
C GLY A 413 -0.97 16.21 9.07
N MET A 414 -1.25 15.12 8.35
CA MET A 414 -0.56 14.77 7.11
C MET A 414 -1.37 15.11 5.85
N THR A 415 -0.64 15.45 4.80
CA THR A 415 -1.16 15.48 3.43
C THR A 415 -1.06 14.11 2.79
N THR A 416 -1.79 13.91 1.70
CA THR A 416 -1.81 12.64 0.99
C THR A 416 -0.42 12.21 0.50
N GLY A 417 -0.14 10.92 0.62
CA GLY A 417 1.15 10.32 0.27
C GLY A 417 2.23 10.50 1.33
N GLU A 418 1.99 11.29 2.39
CA GLU A 418 2.91 11.38 3.53
C GLU A 418 2.81 10.17 4.45
N ALA A 419 3.92 9.92 5.13
CA ALA A 419 4.05 8.89 6.13
C ALA A 419 4.60 9.48 7.44
N ALA A 420 4.19 8.90 8.56
CA ALA A 420 4.82 9.13 9.87
C ALA A 420 5.20 7.79 10.50
N VAL A 421 6.23 7.77 11.34
CA VAL A 421 6.64 6.59 12.10
C VAL A 421 6.29 6.79 13.57
N LEU A 422 5.56 5.85 14.18
CA LEU A 422 5.24 5.82 15.60
C LEU A 422 5.99 4.66 16.26
N ILE A 423 6.94 4.97 17.16
CA ILE A 423 7.78 3.96 17.82
C ILE A 423 7.37 3.82 19.28
N SER A 424 6.93 2.62 19.65
CA SER A 424 6.40 2.33 21.00
C SER A 424 6.70 0.87 21.40
N HIS A 425 5.86 0.31 22.26
CA HIS A 425 6.07 -0.95 22.99
C HIS A 425 5.01 -1.99 22.64
N GLY A 426 5.20 -3.22 23.10
CA GLY A 426 4.32 -4.36 22.74
C GLY A 426 2.85 -4.09 23.03
N ASP A 427 2.48 -4.00 24.30
CA ASP A 427 1.09 -3.84 24.71
C ASP A 427 0.46 -2.52 24.21
N PRO A 428 1.08 -1.32 24.34
CA PRO A 428 0.50 -0.08 23.83
C PRO A 428 0.24 -0.10 22.32
N ILE A 429 1.16 -0.69 21.52
CA ILE A 429 0.98 -0.84 20.08
C ILE A 429 -0.17 -1.80 19.78
N ALA A 430 -0.25 -2.93 20.49
CA ALA A 430 -1.30 -3.90 20.26
C ALA A 430 -2.68 -3.33 20.59
N TRP A 431 -2.83 -2.63 21.72
CA TRP A 431 -4.05 -1.92 22.08
C TRP A 431 -4.44 -0.89 21.02
N MET A 432 -3.47 -0.06 20.61
CA MET A 432 -3.67 0.95 19.57
C MET A 432 -4.11 0.31 18.25
N LEU A 433 -3.35 -0.66 17.72
CA LEU A 433 -3.59 -1.26 16.41
C LEU A 433 -4.93 -2.00 16.33
N ASN A 434 -5.25 -2.87 17.30
CA ASN A 434 -6.54 -3.55 17.31
C ASN A 434 -7.69 -2.54 17.40
N SER A 435 -7.50 -1.47 18.16
CA SER A 435 -8.51 -0.44 18.29
C SER A 435 -8.66 0.46 17.06
N VAL A 436 -7.60 0.75 16.31
CA VAL A 436 -7.72 1.58 15.09
C VAL A 436 -8.13 0.77 13.87
N ILE A 437 -7.75 -0.50 13.78
CA ILE A 437 -8.01 -1.36 12.61
C ILE A 437 -9.35 -2.09 12.76
N ASN A 438 -9.62 -2.69 13.92
CA ASN A 438 -10.79 -3.54 14.14
C ASN A 438 -11.91 -2.84 14.93
N ASP A 439 -11.67 -1.60 15.39
CA ASP A 439 -12.52 -0.89 16.37
C ASP A 439 -12.83 -1.75 17.61
N GLU A 440 -11.86 -2.57 18.02
CA GLU A 440 -11.95 -3.53 19.11
C GLU A 440 -10.93 -3.18 20.20
N VAL A 441 -11.32 -3.34 21.47
CA VAL A 441 -10.39 -3.42 22.60
C VAL A 441 -10.40 -4.88 23.05
N PRO A 442 -9.41 -5.69 22.67
CA PRO A 442 -9.36 -7.11 23.02
C PRO A 442 -9.45 -7.37 24.53
N ASP A 443 -9.81 -8.59 24.92
CA ASP A 443 -9.58 -9.00 26.30
C ASP A 443 -8.06 -9.10 26.57
N PRO A 444 -7.57 -8.70 27.76
CA PRO A 444 -6.12 -8.69 28.04
C PRO A 444 -5.42 -10.03 27.87
N GLU A 445 -6.13 -11.13 28.10
CA GLU A 445 -5.64 -12.50 27.94
C GLU A 445 -5.51 -12.90 26.45
N GLU A 446 -6.26 -12.24 25.58
CA GLU A 446 -6.29 -12.51 24.13
C GLU A 446 -5.41 -11.54 23.33
N LEU A 447 -4.99 -10.41 23.91
CA LEU A 447 -4.26 -9.33 23.22
C LEU A 447 -3.11 -9.86 22.33
N ARG A 448 -2.33 -10.80 22.85
CA ARG A 448 -1.14 -11.37 22.19
C ARG A 448 -1.46 -12.35 21.05
N GLN A 449 -2.72 -12.76 20.94
CA GLN A 449 -3.23 -13.65 19.89
C GLN A 449 -3.86 -12.86 18.72
N LYS A 450 -4.04 -11.55 18.90
CA LYS A 450 -4.58 -10.61 17.91
C LYS A 450 -3.44 -9.92 17.15
N ILE A 451 -3.61 -8.67 16.73
CA ILE A 451 -2.54 -7.88 16.13
C ILE A 451 -1.52 -7.49 17.22
N TYR A 452 -0.36 -8.15 17.21
CA TYR A 452 0.72 -7.92 18.17
C TYR A 452 2.09 -7.99 17.48
N PRO A 453 2.66 -6.85 17.03
CA PRO A 453 3.94 -6.84 16.33
C PRO A 453 5.10 -7.40 17.19
N ASN A 454 6.01 -8.14 16.55
CA ASN A 454 7.24 -8.56 17.21
C ASN A 454 8.16 -7.36 17.44
N LYS A 455 9.15 -7.51 18.33
CA LYS A 455 10.18 -6.49 18.49
C LYS A 455 10.94 -6.31 17.17
N GLY A 456 11.18 -5.06 16.79
CA GLY A 456 11.85 -4.74 15.53
C GLY A 456 10.99 -4.89 14.27
N ASP A 457 9.71 -5.26 14.40
CA ASP A 457 8.76 -5.25 13.29
C ASP A 457 8.11 -3.87 13.16
N GLY A 458 7.93 -3.43 11.92
CA GLY A 458 7.03 -2.33 11.57
C GLY A 458 5.67 -2.86 11.11
N PHE A 459 4.66 -2.01 11.18
CA PHE A 459 3.31 -2.29 10.73
C PHE A 459 2.82 -1.08 9.94
N ILE A 460 2.59 -1.24 8.64
CA ILE A 460 2.06 -0.20 7.78
C ILE A 460 0.56 -0.18 7.94
N VAL A 461 0.00 0.97 8.35
CA VAL A 461 -1.43 1.24 8.34
C VAL A 461 -1.72 2.26 7.23
N ILE A 462 -2.58 1.88 6.30
CA ILE A 462 -2.98 2.69 5.15
C ILE A 462 -4.31 3.34 5.49
N ILE A 463 -4.32 4.67 5.60
CA ILE A 463 -5.50 5.46 5.92
C ILE A 463 -6.07 5.97 4.60
N GLY A 464 -7.31 5.63 4.32
CA GLY A 464 -8.03 6.06 3.13
C GLY A 464 -8.33 7.57 3.13
N PRO A 465 -8.77 8.10 1.98
CA PRO A 465 -9.14 9.51 1.83
C PRO A 465 -10.35 9.91 2.69
N ASP A 466 -11.15 8.95 3.13
CA ASP A 466 -12.28 9.14 4.05
C ASP A 466 -11.86 9.25 5.53
N GLY A 467 -10.55 9.17 5.81
CA GLY A 467 -10.00 9.23 7.17
C GLY A 467 -10.15 7.93 7.96
N LYS A 468 -10.49 6.81 7.31
CA LYS A 468 -10.58 5.48 7.94
C LYS A 468 -9.40 4.60 7.54
N VAL A 469 -9.16 3.53 8.30
CA VAL A 469 -8.20 2.51 7.89
C VAL A 469 -8.73 1.79 6.65
N PHE A 470 -7.98 1.87 5.55
CA PHE A 470 -8.26 1.14 4.32
C PHE A 470 -7.70 -0.28 4.38
N SER A 471 -6.42 -0.44 4.73
CA SER A 471 -5.72 -1.73 4.79
C SER A 471 -4.46 -1.61 5.66
N HIS A 472 -3.79 -2.72 5.94
CA HIS A 472 -2.57 -2.74 6.73
C HIS A 472 -1.72 -3.98 6.41
N TYR A 473 -0.42 -3.96 6.71
CA TYR A 473 0.43 -5.16 6.63
C TYR A 473 1.73 -5.02 7.42
N THR A 474 2.36 -6.14 7.74
CA THR A 474 3.66 -6.17 8.46
C THR A 474 4.83 -5.78 7.55
N LEU A 475 5.66 -4.86 8.02
CA LEU A 475 6.94 -4.49 7.43
C LEU A 475 8.08 -5.09 8.26
N THR A 476 8.71 -6.14 7.76
CA THR A 476 9.83 -6.80 8.43
C THR A 476 10.90 -7.23 7.44
N ASP A 477 12.15 -7.24 7.88
CA ASP A 477 13.25 -7.87 7.16
C ASP A 477 13.30 -9.35 7.50
N LYS A 478 12.88 -10.19 6.56
CA LYS A 478 12.83 -11.65 6.72
C LYS A 478 14.21 -12.29 6.86
N SER A 479 15.30 -11.56 6.55
CA SER A 479 16.68 -12.07 6.68
C SER A 479 17.23 -11.93 8.10
N LEU A 480 16.62 -11.10 8.94
CA LEU A 480 17.05 -10.89 10.31
C LEU A 480 16.32 -11.86 11.27
N PRO A 481 16.95 -12.20 12.41
CA PRO A 481 16.25 -12.92 13.48
C PRO A 481 14.99 -12.16 13.88
N LYS A 482 13.86 -12.87 13.90
CA LYS A 482 12.60 -12.32 14.41
C LYS A 482 12.81 -11.93 15.87
N GLY A 483 12.39 -10.73 16.23
CA GLY A 483 12.31 -10.34 17.63
C GLY A 483 11.36 -11.27 18.37
N THR A 484 11.62 -11.46 19.66
CA THR A 484 10.76 -12.27 20.51
C THR A 484 9.42 -11.56 20.78
N SER A 485 8.31 -12.14 20.30
CA SER A 485 6.99 -11.91 20.88
C SER A 485 6.80 -12.82 22.08
N PHE A 486 6.24 -12.26 23.15
CA PHE A 486 5.78 -13.00 24.33
C PHE A 486 4.31 -12.71 24.49
#